data_AF-A0A225UYC4-F1
#
_entry.id   AF-A0A225UYC4-F1
#
_cell.length_a   1.000
_cell.length_b   1.000
_cell.length_c   1.000
_cell.angle_alpha   90.00
_cell.angle_beta   90.00
_cell.angle_gamma   90.00
#
_symmetry.space_group_name_H-M   'P 1'
#
loop_
_entity.id
_entity.type
_entity.pdbx_description
1 polymer ?
#
loop_
_entity_poly.entity_id
_entity_poly.type
_entity_poly.pdbx_seq_one_letter_code
_entity_poly.pdbx_strand_id
1 'polypeptide(L)'
;MLAHKRCNVSQWSTKQHALGLSWDTIERTVSVPEGKVMRCLDRVLIILSAEKVTKQQHQKLLGSLRHLTTCLRSAKPFFQQLHTVCTRLRSFQSVKLSEASRRDLLWFKRILSDGHLEHLPLQFFGALPEPNLNIYMDASDVGLVVLHPARSEFIQTRFDDSEVLVI
;
A
#
# COMPACT_ATOMS: atom_id res chain seq x y z
N MET A 1 -15.94 -5.22 -30.08
CA MET A 1 -15.03 -4.06 -29.95
C MET A 1 -14.34 -4.16 -28.59
N LEU A 2 -13.22 -4.89 -28.52
CA LEU A 2 -12.45 -5.04 -27.28
C LEU A 2 -11.57 -3.80 -27.10
N ALA A 3 -11.84 -3.04 -26.05
CA ALA A 3 -11.00 -1.91 -25.67
C ALA A 3 -9.64 -2.45 -25.20
N HIS A 4 -8.62 -2.37 -26.06
CA HIS A 4 -7.24 -2.60 -25.64
C HIS A 4 -6.90 -1.62 -24.51
N LYS A 5 -6.74 -2.17 -23.31
CA LYS A 5 -6.21 -1.46 -22.15
C LYS A 5 -4.77 -1.07 -22.52
N ARG A 6 -4.55 0.19 -22.92
CA ARG A 6 -3.21 0.72 -23.20
C ARG A 6 -2.32 0.41 -22.01
N CYS A 7 -1.25 -0.34 -22.24
CA CYS A 7 -0.19 -0.51 -21.28
C CYS A 7 0.49 0.86 -21.15
N ASN A 8 0.27 1.55 -20.03
CA ASN A 8 0.99 2.79 -19.71
C ASN A 8 2.41 2.42 -19.29
N VAL A 9 3.22 1.93 -20.23
CA VAL A 9 4.65 1.75 -20.01
C VAL A 9 5.25 3.15 -20.07
N SER A 10 5.63 3.66 -18.90
CA SER A 10 6.41 4.90 -18.83
C SER A 10 7.74 4.68 -19.56
N GLN A 11 8.17 5.66 -20.35
CA GLN A 11 9.52 5.64 -20.91
C GLN A 11 10.57 5.52 -19.80
N TRP A 12 11.71 4.94 -20.15
CA TRP A 12 12.86 4.87 -19.24
C TRP A 12 13.28 6.29 -18.86
N SER A 13 13.33 6.56 -17.56
CA SER A 13 13.62 7.89 -17.02
C SER A 13 14.24 7.72 -15.63
N THR A 14 15.11 8.65 -15.26
CA THR A 14 15.65 8.72 -13.89
C THR A 14 14.63 9.23 -12.89
N LYS A 15 13.59 9.95 -13.37
CA LYS A 15 12.41 10.31 -12.59
C LYS A 15 11.23 9.46 -13.04
N GLN A 16 10.68 8.66 -12.15
CA GLN A 16 9.53 7.79 -12.45
C GLN A 16 8.39 7.93 -11.45
N HIS A 17 7.17 7.66 -11.92
CA HIS A 17 5.99 7.62 -11.08
C HIS A 17 5.46 6.18 -11.00
N ALA A 18 5.59 5.57 -9.84
CA ALA A 18 5.23 4.16 -9.63
C ALA A 18 4.62 3.97 -8.24
N LEU A 19 3.60 3.09 -8.13
CA LEU A 19 2.79 2.91 -6.91
C LEU A 19 2.16 4.21 -6.39
N GLY A 20 2.03 5.17 -7.31
CA GLY A 20 1.68 6.57 -7.08
C GLY A 20 2.59 7.31 -6.10
N LEU A 21 3.88 7.01 -6.13
CA LEU A 21 4.97 7.75 -5.53
C LEU A 21 5.87 8.28 -6.66
N SER A 22 6.56 9.39 -6.41
CA SER A 22 7.52 9.95 -7.36
C SER A 22 8.93 9.55 -6.93
N TRP A 23 9.66 8.87 -7.79
CA TRP A 23 10.99 8.32 -7.55
C TRP A 23 12.02 9.10 -8.35
N ASP A 24 13.14 9.44 -7.73
CA ASP A 24 14.30 10.04 -8.38
C ASP A 24 15.53 9.15 -8.12
N THR A 25 16.05 8.52 -9.17
CA THR A 25 17.19 7.61 -9.06
C THR A 25 18.54 8.30 -9.03
N ILE A 26 18.63 9.58 -9.44
CA ILE A 26 19.85 10.38 -9.35
C ILE A 26 20.03 10.89 -7.94
N GLU A 27 19.00 11.57 -7.42
CA GLU A 27 19.00 12.07 -6.04
C GLU A 27 18.80 10.93 -5.02
N ARG A 28 18.38 9.75 -5.49
CA ARG A 28 18.02 8.59 -4.67
C ARG A 28 16.99 8.97 -3.62
N THR A 29 15.92 9.61 -4.08
CA THR A 29 14.82 10.05 -3.22
C THR A 29 13.47 9.53 -3.71
N VAL A 30 12.49 9.55 -2.80
CA VAL A 30 11.09 9.30 -3.12
C VAL A 30 10.19 10.33 -2.45
N SER A 31 9.20 10.80 -3.18
CA SER A 31 8.22 11.77 -2.72
C SER A 31 6.83 11.16 -2.75
N VAL A 32 6.06 11.39 -1.68
CA VAL A 32 4.61 11.23 -1.69
C VAL A 32 4.04 12.52 -2.29
N PRO A 33 3.34 12.47 -3.43
CA PRO A 33 2.76 13.67 -4.04
C PRO A 33 1.85 14.41 -3.06
N GLU A 34 1.93 15.74 -3.02
CA GLU A 34 1.17 16.60 -2.11
C GLU A 34 -0.34 16.30 -2.13
N GLY A 35 -0.94 16.14 -3.32
CA GLY A 35 -2.35 15.78 -3.45
C GLY A 35 -2.74 14.45 -2.79
N LYS A 36 -1.80 13.49 -2.66
CA LYS A 36 -2.01 12.26 -1.89
C LYS A 36 -1.87 12.51 -0.38
N VAL A 37 -0.91 13.35 0.03
CA VAL A 37 -0.74 13.74 1.44
C VAL A 37 -2.01 14.41 1.95
N MET A 38 -2.51 15.43 1.23
CA MET A 38 -3.75 16.14 1.57
C MET A 38 -4.95 15.20 1.68
N ARG A 39 -5.18 14.35 0.65
CA ARG A 39 -6.28 13.38 0.66
C ARG A 39 -6.19 12.39 1.83
N CYS A 40 -4.98 12.01 2.22
CA CYS A 40 -4.77 11.13 3.36
C CYS A 40 -5.06 11.87 4.68
N LEU A 41 -4.59 13.11 4.80
CA LEU A 41 -4.84 13.96 5.95
C LEU A 41 -6.34 14.21 6.16
N ASP A 42 -7.07 14.53 5.09
CA ASP A 42 -8.53 14.72 5.14
C ASP A 42 -9.24 13.48 5.70
N ARG A 43 -8.85 12.28 5.24
CA ARG A 43 -9.44 11.03 5.73
C ARG A 43 -9.14 10.79 7.20
N VAL A 44 -7.93 11.14 7.67
CA VAL A 44 -7.57 11.07 9.08
C VAL A 44 -8.42 12.03 9.90
N LEU A 45 -8.57 13.28 9.46
CA LEU A 45 -9.38 14.29 10.15
C LEU A 45 -10.86 13.90 10.23
N ILE A 46 -11.43 13.41 9.13
CA ILE A 46 -12.81 12.90 9.10
C ILE A 46 -13.00 11.82 10.15
N ILE A 47 -12.10 10.84 10.20
CA ILE A 47 -12.20 9.72 11.15
C ILE A 47 -11.98 10.17 12.61
N LEU A 48 -11.07 11.12 12.85
CA LEU A 48 -10.84 11.69 14.18
C LEU A 48 -12.04 12.52 14.68
N SER A 49 -12.79 13.14 13.77
CA SER A 49 -13.97 13.94 14.10
C SER A 49 -15.25 13.11 14.26
N ALA A 50 -15.26 11.87 13.76
CA ALA A 50 -16.42 11.00 13.79
C ALA A 50 -16.58 10.30 15.14
N GLU A 51 -17.81 10.25 15.67
CA GLU A 51 -18.12 9.49 16.88
C GLU A 51 -18.02 7.97 16.64
N LYS A 52 -18.48 7.52 15.47
CA LYS A 52 -18.41 6.13 15.01
C LYS A 52 -17.86 6.08 13.60
N VAL A 53 -17.07 5.05 13.33
CA VAL A 53 -16.38 4.84 12.05
C VAL A 53 -16.84 3.53 11.47
N THR A 54 -17.32 3.57 10.23
CA THR A 54 -17.71 2.37 9.48
C THR A 54 -16.49 1.58 9.01
N LYS A 55 -16.66 0.27 8.79
CA LYS A 55 -15.61 -0.56 8.16
C LYS A 55 -15.14 0.02 6.82
N GLN A 56 -16.05 0.55 6.01
CA GLN A 56 -15.72 1.15 4.71
C GLN A 56 -14.83 2.40 4.87
N GLN A 57 -15.12 3.28 5.83
CA GLN A 57 -14.27 4.44 6.12
C GLN A 57 -12.88 4.00 6.57
N HIS A 58 -12.80 2.99 7.46
CA HIS A 58 -11.52 2.39 7.87
C HIS A 58 -10.73 1.84 6.68
N GLN A 59 -11.37 1.07 5.80
CA GLN A 59 -10.70 0.50 4.61
C GLN A 59 -10.21 1.58 3.65
N LYS A 60 -11.01 2.64 3.42
CA LYS A 60 -10.59 3.79 2.61
C LYS A 60 -9.37 4.48 3.22
N LEU A 61 -9.36 4.70 4.53
CA LEU A 61 -8.21 5.27 5.22
C LEU A 61 -6.97 4.36 5.10
N LEU A 62 -7.11 3.07 5.40
CA LEU A 62 -6.00 2.11 5.32
C LEU A 62 -5.43 2.03 3.88
N GLY A 63 -6.29 2.09 2.86
CA GLY A 63 -5.85 2.19 1.47
C GLY A 63 -4.95 3.41 1.22
N SER A 64 -5.30 4.57 1.78
CA SER A 64 -4.47 5.78 1.69
C SER A 64 -3.16 5.66 2.46
N LEU A 65 -3.21 5.16 3.70
CA LEU A 65 -2.05 5.04 4.59
C LEU A 65 -1.03 4.00 4.11
N ARG A 66 -1.45 3.00 3.32
CA ARG A 66 -0.54 1.96 2.82
C ARG A 66 0.69 2.53 2.12
N HIS A 67 0.51 3.52 1.24
CA HIS A 67 1.61 4.16 0.52
C HIS A 67 2.56 4.93 1.46
N LEU A 68 2.01 5.53 2.52
CA LEU A 68 2.79 6.22 3.54
C LEU A 68 3.68 5.24 4.29
N THR A 69 3.17 4.06 4.66
CA THR A 69 3.96 3.04 5.38
C THR A 69 5.05 2.39 4.53
N THR A 70 4.97 2.50 3.20
CA THR A 70 6.06 2.15 2.30
C THR A 70 7.23 3.11 2.49
N CYS A 71 6.95 4.41 2.60
CA CYS A 71 7.97 5.46 2.76
C CYS A 71 8.46 5.65 4.19
N LEU A 72 7.59 5.42 5.17
CA LEU A 72 7.86 5.57 6.60
C LEU A 72 7.60 4.25 7.32
N ARG A 73 8.62 3.39 7.35
CA ARG A 73 8.56 2.07 7.99
C ARG A 73 8.22 2.16 9.47
N SER A 74 8.64 3.24 10.14
CA SER A 74 8.31 3.53 11.54
C SER A 74 6.80 3.72 11.79
N ALA A 75 6.01 4.08 10.77
CA ALA A 75 4.56 4.20 10.88
C ALA A 75 3.81 2.87 10.67
N LYS A 76 4.53 1.80 10.26
CA LYS A 76 3.94 0.49 9.98
C LYS A 76 3.27 -0.17 11.20
N PRO A 77 3.81 -0.08 12.43
CA PRO A 77 3.13 -0.61 13.62
C PRO A 77 1.76 0.03 13.87
N PHE A 78 1.66 1.37 13.76
CA PHE A 78 0.39 2.10 13.90
C PHE A 78 -0.62 1.65 12.84
N PHE A 79 -0.16 1.48 11.60
CA PHE A 79 -0.99 0.95 10.52
C PHE A 79 -1.49 -0.47 10.80
N GLN A 80 -0.63 -1.37 11.30
CA GLN A 80 -0.99 -2.76 11.59
C GLN A 80 -2.04 -2.86 12.71
N GLN A 81 -1.95 -1.99 13.73
CA GLN A 81 -2.95 -1.87 14.79
C GLN A 81 -4.32 -1.49 14.20
N LEU A 82 -4.37 -0.40 13.41
CA LEU A 82 -5.60 0.05 12.75
C LEU A 82 -6.16 -1.00 11.78
N HIS A 83 -5.28 -1.69 11.05
CA HIS A 83 -5.66 -2.76 10.13
C HIS A 83 -6.30 -3.94 10.88
N THR A 84 -5.70 -4.38 11.99
CA THR A 84 -6.23 -5.47 12.84
C THR A 84 -7.65 -5.15 13.32
N VAL A 85 -7.89 -3.92 13.78
CA VAL A 85 -9.23 -3.47 14.17
C VAL A 85 -10.20 -3.57 12.99
N CYS A 86 -9.81 -3.07 11.82
CA CYS A 86 -10.64 -3.11 10.62
C CYS A 86 -10.97 -4.54 10.14
N THR A 87 -10.02 -5.48 10.25
CA THR A 87 -10.24 -6.88 9.83
C THR A 87 -11.27 -7.58 10.72
N ARG A 88 -11.34 -7.23 12.00
CA ARG A 88 -12.30 -7.78 12.97
C ARG A 88 -13.73 -7.28 12.78
N LEU A 89 -13.92 -6.16 12.07
CA LEU A 89 -15.25 -5.60 11.82
C LEU A 89 -16.03 -6.45 10.82
N ARG A 90 -17.32 -6.65 11.07
CA ARG A 90 -18.25 -7.20 10.08
C ARG A 90 -18.58 -6.15 9.02
N SER A 91 -19.07 -6.59 7.86
CA SER A 91 -19.56 -5.68 6.83
C SER A 91 -20.68 -4.79 7.38
N PHE A 92 -20.70 -3.52 6.96
CA PHE A 92 -21.65 -2.48 7.42
C PHE A 92 -21.63 -2.15 8.91
N GLN A 93 -20.72 -2.75 9.70
CA GLN A 93 -20.56 -2.41 11.11
C GLN A 93 -19.87 -1.04 11.26
N SER A 94 -20.32 -0.28 12.27
CA SER A 94 -19.62 0.92 12.76
C SER A 94 -19.15 0.70 14.19
N VAL A 95 -17.99 1.27 14.52
CA VAL A 95 -17.40 1.18 15.86
C VAL A 95 -16.88 2.53 16.31
N LYS A 96 -16.91 2.74 17.63
CA LYS A 96 -16.16 3.83 18.26
C LYS A 96 -14.67 3.45 18.26
N LEU A 97 -13.81 4.40 17.92
CA LEU A 97 -12.37 4.18 17.99
C LEU A 97 -11.93 4.02 19.45
N SER A 98 -11.01 3.08 19.68
CA SER A 98 -10.29 3.02 20.95
C SER A 98 -9.36 4.21 21.11
N GLU A 99 -9.02 4.59 22.35
CA GLU A 99 -8.02 5.64 22.60
C GLU A 99 -6.64 5.29 22.03
N ALA A 100 -6.29 4.01 21.91
CA ALA A 100 -5.07 3.58 21.22
C ALA A 100 -5.12 3.89 19.73
N SER A 101 -6.19 3.47 19.04
CA SER A 101 -6.38 3.75 17.61
C SER A 101 -6.47 5.25 17.32
N ARG A 102 -7.08 6.02 18.22
CA ARG A 102 -7.15 7.48 18.09
C ARG A 102 -5.78 8.14 18.24
N ARG A 103 -4.93 7.66 19.15
CA ARG A 103 -3.53 8.11 19.26
C ARG A 103 -2.72 7.77 18.01
N ASP A 104 -2.87 6.57 17.46
CA ASP A 104 -2.22 6.18 16.19
C ASP A 104 -2.61 7.14 15.06
N LEU A 105 -3.89 7.52 14.97
CA LEU A 105 -4.36 8.51 13.98
C LEU A 105 -3.84 9.92 14.24
N LEU A 106 -3.66 10.33 15.49
CA LEU A 106 -3.04 11.62 15.82
C LEU A 106 -1.56 11.64 15.40
N TRP A 107 -0.84 10.52 15.53
CA TRP A 107 0.50 10.39 14.98
C TRP A 107 0.49 10.51 13.46
N PHE A 108 -0.43 9.82 12.78
CA PHE A 108 -0.57 9.99 11.33
C PHE A 108 -0.92 11.42 10.92
N LYS A 109 -1.79 12.11 11.66
CA LYS A 109 -2.08 13.53 11.44
C LYS A 109 -0.80 14.35 11.50
N ARG A 110 0.01 14.21 12.57
CA ARG A 110 1.27 14.96 12.72
C ARG A 110 2.25 14.67 11.59
N ILE A 111 2.42 13.39 11.23
CA ILE A 111 3.30 12.98 10.12
C ILE A 111 2.83 13.57 8.79
N LEU A 112 1.52 13.56 8.53
CA LEU A 112 0.98 14.07 7.27
C LEU A 112 1.01 15.60 7.19
N SER A 113 0.85 16.30 8.32
CA SER A 113 0.88 17.77 8.37
C SER A 113 2.30 18.33 8.36
N ASP A 114 3.23 17.70 9.06
CA ASP A 114 4.56 18.30 9.33
C ASP A 114 5.74 17.43 8.87
N GLY A 115 5.47 16.23 8.33
CA GLY A 115 6.51 15.24 8.02
C GLY A 115 7.27 15.47 6.73
N HIS A 116 6.96 16.51 5.95
CA HIS A 116 7.63 16.88 4.69
C HIS A 116 7.95 15.65 3.83
N LEU A 117 6.90 14.95 3.37
CA LEU A 117 6.99 13.64 2.70
C LEU A 117 7.52 13.71 1.26
N GLU A 118 8.26 14.76 0.95
CA GLU A 118 8.92 15.01 -0.32
C GLU A 118 10.42 14.70 -0.16
N HIS A 119 11.03 14.17 -1.21
CA HIS A 119 12.45 13.92 -1.30
C HIS A 119 13.01 13.04 -0.17
N LEU A 120 12.23 12.08 0.32
CA LEU A 120 12.68 11.14 1.35
C LEU A 120 13.84 10.29 0.80
N PRO A 121 15.01 10.29 1.47
CA PRO A 121 16.14 9.46 1.07
C PRO A 121 15.78 7.97 0.96
N LEU A 122 16.14 7.33 -0.16
CA LEU A 122 15.92 5.90 -0.34
C LEU A 122 16.66 5.04 0.68
N GLN A 123 17.71 5.56 1.33
CA GLN A 123 18.38 4.86 2.44
C GLN A 123 17.45 4.54 3.61
N PHE A 124 16.37 5.32 3.82
CA PHE A 124 15.36 5.03 4.84
C PHE A 124 14.53 3.77 4.51
N PHE A 125 14.58 3.31 3.26
CA PHE A 125 13.98 2.03 2.87
C PHE A 125 14.84 0.84 3.28
N GLY A 126 16.09 1.09 3.74
CA GLY A 126 17.00 0.12 4.35
C GLY A 126 17.27 -1.13 3.51
N ALA A 127 18.16 -1.99 4.00
CA ALA A 127 18.04 -3.40 3.67
C ALA A 127 16.68 -3.87 4.21
N LEU A 128 15.89 -4.55 3.40
CA LEU A 128 14.72 -5.25 3.93
C LEU A 128 15.22 -6.17 5.06
N PRO A 129 14.54 -6.24 6.22
CA PRO A 129 14.85 -7.29 7.18
C PRO A 129 14.73 -8.63 6.46
N GLU A 130 15.49 -9.64 6.90
CA GLU A 130 15.40 -10.95 6.29
C GLU A 130 13.93 -11.38 6.22
N PRO A 131 13.43 -11.72 5.01
CA PRO A 131 12.03 -12.03 4.84
C PRO A 131 11.69 -13.25 5.68
N ASN A 132 10.67 -13.14 6.54
CA ASN A 132 10.14 -14.28 7.29
C ASN A 132 9.55 -15.36 6.37
N LEU A 133 9.26 -14.99 5.11
CA LEU A 133 8.62 -15.82 4.11
C LEU A 133 9.24 -15.52 2.74
N ASN A 134 9.81 -16.55 2.10
CA ASN A 134 10.27 -16.49 0.72
C ASN A 134 9.24 -17.18 -0.19
N ILE A 135 8.73 -16.43 -1.17
CA ILE A 135 7.84 -16.93 -2.22
C ILE A 135 8.52 -16.68 -3.56
N TYR A 136 8.69 -17.74 -4.34
CA TYR A 136 9.27 -17.68 -5.67
C TYR A 136 8.14 -17.77 -6.69
N MET A 137 8.19 -16.98 -7.75
CA MET A 137 7.15 -16.94 -8.76
C MET A 137 7.81 -17.00 -10.13
N ASP A 138 7.26 -17.82 -11.01
CA ASP A 138 7.67 -17.94 -12.40
C ASP A 138 6.43 -18.10 -13.29
N ALA A 139 6.53 -17.71 -14.55
CA ALA A 139 5.45 -17.79 -15.51
C ALA A 139 5.95 -18.36 -16.84
N SER A 140 5.10 -19.17 -17.49
CA SER A 140 5.28 -19.58 -18.87
C SER A 140 4.04 -19.20 -19.69
N ASP A 141 4.08 -19.43 -20.99
CA ASP A 141 2.94 -19.39 -21.92
C ASP A 141 1.73 -20.27 -21.53
N VAL A 142 1.90 -21.18 -20.57
CA VAL A 142 0.85 -22.10 -20.08
C VAL A 142 0.20 -21.59 -18.80
N GLY A 143 0.90 -20.78 -18.00
CA GLY A 143 0.40 -20.33 -16.71
C GLY A 143 1.44 -19.76 -15.77
N LEU A 144 0.99 -19.51 -14.54
CA LEU A 144 1.78 -18.98 -13.44
C LEU A 144 2.01 -20.07 -12.38
N VAL A 145 3.23 -20.13 -11.85
CA VAL A 145 3.57 -20.96 -10.69
C VAL A 145 4.14 -20.07 -9.59
N VAL A 146 3.67 -20.32 -8.37
CA VAL A 146 4.15 -19.69 -7.14
C VAL A 146 4.60 -20.79 -6.20
N LEU A 147 5.88 -20.82 -5.85
CA LEU A 147 6.47 -21.77 -4.93
C LEU A 147 6.66 -21.13 -3.55
N HIS A 148 6.23 -21.85 -2.51
CA HIS A 148 6.49 -21.55 -1.11
C HIS A 148 7.38 -22.64 -0.50
N PRO A 149 8.73 -22.48 -0.54
CA PRO A 149 9.65 -23.54 -0.14
C PRO A 149 9.56 -23.91 1.34
N ALA A 150 9.32 -22.94 2.23
CA ALA A 150 9.27 -23.23 3.67
C ALA A 150 8.10 -24.14 4.09
N ARG A 151 7.07 -24.29 3.24
CA ARG A 151 5.94 -25.20 3.45
C ARG A 151 5.91 -26.36 2.45
N SER A 152 6.86 -26.43 1.52
CA SER A 152 6.82 -27.35 0.38
C SER A 152 5.49 -27.28 -0.39
N GLU A 153 4.92 -26.08 -0.47
CA GLU A 153 3.63 -25.84 -1.14
C GLU A 153 3.85 -25.04 -2.42
N PHE A 154 2.98 -25.23 -3.40
CA PHE A 154 2.93 -24.40 -4.60
C PHE A 154 1.50 -24.08 -4.98
N ILE A 155 1.33 -22.93 -5.62
CA ILE A 155 0.10 -22.52 -6.29
C ILE A 155 0.41 -22.53 -7.78
N GLN A 156 -0.39 -23.26 -8.55
CA GLN A 156 -0.34 -23.25 -10.00
C GLN A 156 -1.66 -22.73 -10.53
N THR A 157 -1.59 -21.82 -11.49
CA THR A 157 -2.75 -21.33 -12.23
C THR A 157 -2.44 -21.45 -13.71
N ARG A 158 -3.29 -22.16 -14.45
CA ARG A 158 -3.21 -22.22 -15.91
C ARG A 158 -4.00 -21.06 -16.48
N PHE A 159 -3.50 -20.52 -17.58
CA PHE A 159 -4.24 -19.53 -18.33
C PHE A 159 -5.46 -20.19 -18.98
N ASP A 160 -6.58 -19.47 -18.98
CA ASP A 160 -7.76 -19.92 -19.71
C ASP A 160 -7.64 -19.61 -21.21
N ASP A 161 -8.57 -20.16 -22.00
CA ASP A 161 -8.55 -20.00 -23.46
C ASP A 161 -8.60 -18.53 -23.89
N SER A 162 -9.20 -17.65 -23.08
CA SER A 162 -9.26 -16.21 -23.38
C SER A 162 -7.93 -15.50 -23.09
N GLU A 163 -7.21 -15.95 -22.07
CA GLU A 163 -5.90 -15.43 -21.67
C GLU A 163 -4.78 -15.89 -22.61
N VAL A 164 -4.80 -17.16 -23.05
CA VAL A 164 -3.82 -17.71 -24.01
C VAL A 164 -3.85 -16.98 -25.35
N LEU A 165 -5.02 -16.49 -25.79
CA LEU A 165 -5.15 -15.71 -27.04
C LEU A 165 -4.47 -14.34 -27.00
N VAL A 166 -4.01 -13.89 -25.82
CA VAL A 166 -3.45 -12.54 -25.61
C VAL A 166 -1.94 -12.60 -25.28
N ILE A 167 -1.38 -13.80 -25.10
CA ILE A 167 0.05 -14.05 -24.83
C ILE A 167 0.78 -14.32 -26.15
#